data_AF-A0A7K3CSB5-F1
#
_entry.id   AF-A0A7K3CSB5-F1
#
_cell.length_a   1.000
_cell.length_b   1.000
_cell.length_c   1.000
_cell.angle_alpha   90.00
_cell.angle_beta   90.00
_cell.angle_gamma   90.00
#
_symmetry.space_group_name_H-M   'P 1'
#
loop_
_entity.id
_entity.type
_entity.pdbx_description
1 polymer ?
#
loop_
_entity_poly.entity_id
_entity_poly.type
_entity_poly.pdbx_seq_one_letter_code
_entity_poly.pdbx_strand_id
1 'polypeptide(L)' 'MSTYALDVPELHRRLNRRRLEHGQTWRQLADAVGISASTLSRLADRKRPDADALVSLLVWLDLDTDIALLIKPKDAA' A
#
# COMPACT_ATOMS: atom_id res chain seq x y z
N MET A 1 3.77 13.36 19.97
CA MET A 1 3.58 11.91 19.82
C MET A 1 2.33 11.69 18.99
N SER A 2 2.35 10.79 18.02
CA SER A 2 1.15 10.44 17.24
C SER A 2 0.20 9.59 18.09
N THR A 3 -1.09 9.91 18.08
CA THR A 3 -2.14 9.16 18.82
C THR A 3 -2.40 7.79 18.21
N TYR A 4 -2.04 7.59 16.94
CA TYR A 4 -2.29 6.37 16.17
C TYR A 4 -0.97 5.73 15.72
N ALA A 5 -0.97 4.40 15.66
CA ALA A 5 0.14 3.60 15.16
C ALA A 5 -0.33 2.72 14.00
N LEU A 6 0.50 2.60 12.97
CA LEU A 6 0.24 1.69 11.86
C LEU A 6 0.37 0.23 12.30
N ASP A 7 -0.70 -0.54 12.12
CA ASP A 7 -0.68 -2.00 12.21
C ASP A 7 -0.19 -2.59 10.88
N VAL A 8 1.13 -2.84 10.81
CA VAL A 8 1.79 -3.39 9.62
C VAL A 8 1.31 -4.81 9.28
N PRO A 9 1.21 -5.75 10.25
CA PRO A 9 0.63 -7.07 10.00
C PRO A 9 -0.78 -7.00 9.39
N GLU A 10 -1.66 -6.15 9.91
CA GLU A 10 -3.02 -6.01 9.38
C GLU A 10 -3.03 -5.43 7.97
N LEU A 11 -2.22 -4.39 7.73
CA LEU A 11 -2.05 -3.82 6.39
C LEU A 11 -1.61 -4.90 5.39
N HIS A 12 -0.57 -5.66 5.72
CA HIS A 12 -0.07 -6.74 4.87
C HIS A 12 -1.14 -7.82 4.63
N ARG A 13 -1.93 -8.18 5.65
CA ARG A 13 -3.03 -9.15 5.53
C ARG A 13 -4.11 -8.68 4.56
N ARG A 14 -4.52 -7.41 4.63
CA ARG A 14 -5.49 -6.81 3.71
C ARG A 14 -4.98 -6.74 2.28
N LEU A 15 -3.71 -6.34 2.09
CA LEU A 15 -3.05 -6.34 0.79
C LEU A 15 -3.03 -7.73 0.16
N ASN A 16 -2.65 -8.75 0.94
CA ASN A 16 -2.59 -10.11 0.43
C ASN A 16 -3.97 -10.60 -0.02
N ARG A 17 -5.02 -10.33 0.76
CA ARG A 17 -6.40 -10.72 0.40
C ARG A 17 -6.83 -10.07 -0.92
N ARG A 18 -6.76 -8.75 -1.01
CA ARG A 18 -7.21 -8.02 -2.21
C ARG A 18 -6.39 -8.40 -3.44
N ARG A 19 -5.08 -8.61 -3.28
CA ARG A 19 -4.21 -9.06 -4.37
C ARG A 19 -4.66 -10.41 -4.93
N LEU A 20 -5.00 -11.34 -4.04
CA LEU A 20 -5.50 -12.67 -4.42
C LEU A 20 -6.87 -12.58 -5.10
N GLU A 21 -7.76 -11.70 -4.65
CA GLU A 21 -9.06 -11.43 -5.29
C GLU A 21 -8.89 -10.90 -6.72
N HIS A 22 -7.86 -10.09 -6.97
CA HIS A 22 -7.49 -9.60 -8.31
C HIS A 22 -6.64 -10.59 -9.12
N GLY A 23 -6.30 -11.77 -8.59
CA GLY A 23 -5.44 -12.74 -9.27
C GLY A 23 -4.00 -12.27 -9.51
N GLN A 24 -3.54 -11.26 -8.75
CA GLN A 24 -2.24 -10.62 -8.93
C GLN A 24 -1.14 -11.31 -8.11
N THR A 25 0.10 -11.21 -8.57
CA THR A 25 1.31 -11.53 -7.80
C THR A 25 1.78 -10.31 -7.00
N TRP A 26 2.63 -10.50 -6.00
CA TRP A 26 3.19 -9.38 -5.22
C TRP A 26 3.96 -8.39 -6.11
N ARG A 27 4.61 -8.89 -7.15
CA ARG A 27 5.31 -8.06 -8.13
C ARG A 27 4.33 -7.20 -8.93
N GLN A 28 3.25 -7.78 -9.44
CA GLN A 28 2.20 -7.04 -10.15
C GLN A 28 1.54 -5.98 -9.28
N LEU A 29 1.36 -6.25 -7.97
CA LEU A 29 0.92 -5.23 -7.03
C LEU A 29 1.93 -4.08 -6.93
N ALA A 30 3.22 -4.39 -6.78
CA ALA A 30 4.27 -3.38 -6.68
C ALA A 30 4.28 -2.46 -7.91
N ASP A 31 4.19 -3.07 -9.10
CA ASP A 31 4.12 -2.37 -10.38
C ASP A 31 2.85 -1.50 -10.47
N ALA A 32 1.69 -2.00 -10.01
CA ALA A 32 0.42 -1.28 -10.05
C ALA A 32 0.39 -0.04 -9.15
N VAL A 33 1.11 -0.05 -8.03
CA VAL A 33 1.16 1.09 -7.09
C VAL A 33 2.44 1.93 -7.22
N GLY A 34 3.31 1.59 -8.19
CA GLY A 34 4.54 2.32 -8.47
C GLY A 34 5.60 2.24 -7.37
N ILE A 35 5.65 1.15 -6.60
CA ILE A 35 6.66 0.93 -5.55
C ILE A 35 7.56 -0.25 -5.88
N SER A 36 8.77 -0.25 -5.32
CA SER A 36 9.69 -1.36 -5.50
C SER A 36 9.20 -2.64 -4.81
N ALA A 37 9.48 -3.81 -5.41
CA ALA A 37 9.16 -5.10 -4.78
C ALA A 37 9.85 -5.29 -3.41
N SER A 38 11.02 -4.67 -3.20
CA SER A 38 11.71 -4.72 -1.89
C SER A 38 10.96 -3.95 -0.80
N THR A 39 10.20 -2.90 -1.15
CA THR A 39 9.29 -2.21 -0.23
C THR A 39 8.20 -3.16 0.28
N LEU A 40 7.63 -3.99 -0.60
CA LEU A 40 6.64 -5.00 -0.22
C LEU A 40 7.27 -6.14 0.61
N SER A 41 8.46 -6.61 0.26
CA SER A 41 9.17 -7.62 1.07
C SER A 41 9.44 -7.12 2.49
N ARG A 42 9.85 -5.86 2.64
CA ARG A 42 10.02 -5.24 3.97
C ARG A 42 8.71 -5.20 4.77
N LEU A 43 7.59 -4.97 4.10
CA LEU A 43 6.27 -4.97 4.74
C LEU A 43 5.92 -6.36 5.30
N ALA A 44 6.25 -7.43 4.56
CA ALA A 44 6.10 -8.81 5.02
C ALA A 44 6.97 -9.10 6.26
N ASP A 45 8.17 -8.49 6.34
CA ASP A 45 9.06 -8.53 7.50
C ASP A 45 8.62 -7.62 8.67
N ARG A 46 7.36 -7.15 8.67
CA ARG A 46 6.78 -6.25 9.68
C ARG A 46 7.47 -4.89 9.79
N LYS A 47 8.24 -4.48 8.78
CA LYS A 47 8.85 -3.14 8.75
C LYS A 47 7.85 -2.14 8.19
N ARG A 48 7.86 -0.94 8.77
CA ARG A 48 6.99 0.14 8.31
C ARG A 48 7.41 0.61 6.90
N PRO A 49 6.45 0.83 5.99
CA PRO A 49 6.69 1.56 4.76
C PRO A 49 6.93 3.04 5.09
N ASP A 50 7.53 3.77 4.14
CA ASP A 50 7.52 5.23 4.19
C ASP A 50 6.11 5.78 3.92
N ALA A 51 5.94 7.09 4.07
CA ALA A 51 4.64 7.74 3.94
C ALA A 51 4.05 7.60 2.53
N ASP A 52 4.86 7.80 1.49
CA ASP A 52 4.40 7.73 0.10
C ASP A 52 3.93 6.32 -0.25
N ALA A 53 4.72 5.29 0.09
CA ALA A 53 4.36 3.91 -0.14
C ALA A 53 3.11 3.51 0.67
N LEU A 54 2.98 3.98 1.91
CA LEU A 54 1.77 3.75 2.69
C LEU A 54 0.54 4.32 2.00
N VAL A 55 0.63 5.56 1.54
CA VAL A 55 -0.46 6.27 0.87
C VAL A 55 -0.87 5.55 -0.42
N SER A 56 0.08 5.17 -1.28
CA SER A 56 -0.20 4.41 -2.51
C SER A 56 -0.89 3.07 -2.22
N LEU A 57 -0.46 2.36 -1.17
CA LEU A 57 -1.05 1.09 -0.77
C LEU A 57 -2.47 1.26 -0.21
N LEU A 58 -2.75 2.33 0.52
CA LEU A 58 -4.08 2.64 1.05
C LEU A 58 -5.07 3.01 -0.07
N VAL A 59 -4.62 3.77 -1.07
CA VAL A 59 -5.43 4.08 -2.27
C VAL A 59 -5.73 2.81 -3.05
N TRP A 60 -4.73 1.96 -3.27
CA TRP A 60 -4.93 0.70 -3.99
C TRP A 60 -5.85 -0.28 -3.24
N LEU A 61 -5.79 -0.26 -1.90
CA LEU A 61 -6.73 -1.00 -1.06
C LEU A 61 -8.16 -0.46 -1.11
N ASP A 62 -8.37 0.69 -1.75
CA ASP A 62 -9.67 1.37 -1.88
C ASP A 62 -10.27 1.64 -0.49
N LEU A 63 -9.41 1.95 0.48
CA LEU A 63 -9.80 2.02 1.89
C LEU A 63 -10.48 3.33 2.30
N ASP A 64 -10.55 4.31 1.41
CA ASP A 64 -11.55 5.38 1.48
C ASP A 64 -11.48 6.21 0.20
N THR A 65 -12.64 6.46 -0.41
CA THR A 65 -12.75 7.37 -1.55
C THR A 65 -12.22 8.75 -1.19
N ASP A 66 -12.35 9.15 0.08
CA ASP A 66 -11.92 10.47 0.58
C ASP A 66 -10.40 10.63 0.68
N ILE A 67 -9.65 9.56 1.01
CA ILE A 67 -8.17 9.61 0.99
C ILE A 67 -7.69 9.73 -0.45
N ALA A 68 -8.29 8.98 -1.38
CA ALA A 68 -7.96 9.08 -2.80
C ALA A 68 -8.20 10.49 -3.38
N LEU A 69 -9.21 11.23 -2.90
CA LEU A 69 -9.47 12.62 -3.31
C LEU A 69 -8.32 13.59 -2.94
N LEU A 70 -7.51 13.27 -1.92
CA LEU A 70 -6.40 14.09 -1.46
C LEU A 70 -5.06 13.75 -2.14
N ILE A 71 -5.04 12.74 -3.03
CA ILE A 71 -3.80 12.18 -3.59
C ILE A 71 -3.82 12.35 -5.11
N LYS A 72 -2.79 13.03 -5.64
CA LYS A 72 -2.59 13.16 -7.09
C LYS A 72 -1.56 12.14 -7.57
N PRO A 73 -1.72 11.54 -8.77
CA PRO A 73 -0.69 10.71 -9.37
C PRO A 73 0.61 11.51 -9.48
N LYS A 74 1.73 10.91 -9.07
CA LYS A 74 3.06 11.54 -9.13
C LYS A 74 3.49 11.92 -10.56
N ASP A 75 2.87 11.28 -11.56
CA ASP A 75 3.14 11.47 -12.99
C ASP A 75 2.06 12.28 -13.73
N ALA A 76 1.14 12.96 -13.03
CA ALA A 76 0.16 13.86 -13.64
C ALA A 76 0.65 15.32 -13.69
N ALA A 77 1.89 15.52 -14.15
CA ALA A 77 2.50 16.82 -14.45
C ALA A 77 2.85 16.92 -15.94
#